data_AF-A0A9D6WLE9-F1
#
_entry.id   AF-A0A9D6WLE9-F1
#
_cell.length_a   1.000
_cell.length_b   1.000
_cell.length_c   1.000
_cell.angle_alpha   90.00
_cell.angle_beta   90.00
_cell.angle_gamma   90.00
#
_symmetry.space_group_name_H-M   'P 1'
#
loop_
_entity.id
_entity.type
_entity.pdbx_description
1 polymer ?
#
loop_
_entity_poly.entity_id
_entity_poly.type
_entity_poly.pdbx_seq_one_letter_code
_entity_poly.pdbx_strand_id
1 'polypeptide(L)'
;MTSVRIGGLEIGVIILTLATALIHLTLNFPDVMFILNGLGYLSLLAALFLRVPIPMLAQKRALIRWAFIAFTAITILGWLAIGDKTLPNGMVGYITKAIEIILIALLFIEARKK
;
A
#
# COMPACT_ATOMS: atom_id res chain seq x y z
N MET A 1 22.81 3.44 -19.30
CA MET A 1 21.71 2.56 -18.86
C MET A 1 21.87 2.29 -17.36
N THR A 2 21.11 2.95 -16.48
CA THR A 2 21.18 2.64 -15.04
C THR A 2 20.34 1.40 -14.77
N SER A 3 20.97 0.28 -14.43
CA SER A 3 20.25 -0.93 -14.01
C SER A 3 19.47 -0.62 -12.73
N VAL A 4 18.16 -0.78 -12.77
CA VAL A 4 17.33 -0.75 -11.56
C VAL A 4 17.54 -2.10 -10.89
N ARG A 5 18.45 -2.17 -9.91
CA ARG A 5 18.55 -3.36 -9.06
C ARG A 5 17.37 -3.33 -8.09
N ILE A 6 16.27 -3.98 -8.46
CA ILE A 6 15.13 -4.15 -7.55
C ILE A 6 15.49 -5.23 -6.53
N GLY A 7 15.60 -4.84 -5.26
CA GLY A 7 15.83 -5.80 -4.17
C GLY A 7 14.57 -6.61 -3.85
N GLY A 8 14.72 -7.80 -3.26
CA GLY A 8 13.57 -8.65 -2.89
C GLY A 8 12.52 -7.95 -2.01
N LEU A 9 12.92 -6.98 -1.17
CA LEU A 9 12.01 -6.13 -0.41
C LEU A 9 11.13 -5.25 -1.28
N GLU A 10 11.70 -4.64 -2.32
CA GLU A 10 10.97 -3.75 -3.23
C GLU A 10 9.96 -4.54 -4.06
N ILE A 11 10.34 -5.74 -4.52
CA ILE A 11 9.40 -6.69 -5.15
C ILE A 11 8.24 -7.01 -4.21
N GLY A 12 8.53 -7.32 -2.94
CA GLY A 12 7.52 -7.59 -1.92
C GLY A 12 6.55 -6.42 -1.73
N VAL A 13 7.07 -5.19 -1.59
CA VAL A 13 6.24 -3.98 -1.49
C VAL A 13 5.34 -3.83 -2.72
N ILE A 14 5.89 -3.99 -3.92
CA ILE A 14 5.13 -3.88 -5.18
C ILE A 14 3.99 -4.91 -5.21
N ILE A 15 4.29 -6.20 -4.98
CA ILE A 15 3.30 -7.27 -5.06
C ILE A 15 2.18 -7.07 -4.03
N LEU A 16 2.53 -6.85 -2.76
CA LEU A 16 1.54 -6.66 -1.69
C LEU A 16 0.67 -5.43 -1.94
N THR A 17 1.25 -4.35 -2.47
CA THR A 17 0.50 -3.14 -2.81
C THR A 17 -0.48 -3.40 -3.94
N LEU A 18 -0.04 -4.04 -5.03
CA LEU A 18 -0.90 -4.33 -6.16
C LEU A 18 -2.05 -5.27 -5.77
N ALA A 19 -1.77 -6.29 -4.96
CA ALA A 19 -2.80 -7.17 -4.40
C ALA A 19 -3.81 -6.39 -3.56
N THR A 20 -3.33 -5.53 -2.66
CA THR A 20 -4.19 -4.69 -1.80
C THR A 20 -5.06 -3.74 -2.63
N ALA A 21 -4.47 -3.06 -3.62
CA ALA A 21 -5.17 -2.15 -4.50
C ALA A 21 -6.26 -2.87 -5.30
N LEU A 22 -5.95 -4.05 -5.86
CA LEU A 22 -6.92 -4.85 -6.61
C LEU A 22 -8.10 -5.26 -5.73
N ILE A 23 -7.86 -5.71 -4.49
CA ILE A 23 -8.92 -6.07 -3.57
C ILE A 23 -9.82 -4.86 -3.29
N HIS A 24 -9.23 -3.70 -2.97
CA HIS A 24 -10.01 -2.49 -2.72
C HIS A 24 -10.84 -2.04 -3.94
N LEU A 25 -10.29 -2.16 -5.15
CA LEU A 25 -11.01 -1.77 -6.38
C LEU A 25 -12.13 -2.74 -6.78
N THR A 26 -12.10 -3.99 -6.29
CA THR A 26 -13.03 -5.05 -6.75
C THR A 26 -14.04 -5.47 -5.69
N LEU A 27 -13.68 -5.49 -4.41
CA LEU A 27 -14.48 -6.12 -3.35
C LEU A 27 -15.87 -5.48 -3.18
N ASN A 28 -15.96 -4.16 -3.26
CA ASN A 28 -17.20 -3.41 -3.04
C ASN A 28 -17.49 -2.41 -4.17
N PHE A 29 -17.04 -2.69 -5.40
CA PHE A 29 -17.26 -1.78 -6.52
C PHE A 29 -18.76 -1.51 -6.74
N PRO A 30 -19.20 -0.24 -6.95
CA PRO A 30 -18.41 0.99 -7.15
C PRO A 30 -18.30 1.89 -5.90
N ASP A 31 -18.16 1.33 -4.70
CA ASP A 31 -18.03 2.12 -3.47
C ASP A 31 -16.84 3.09 -3.55
N VAL A 32 -17.14 4.38 -3.30
CA VAL A 32 -16.18 5.47 -3.46
C VAL A 32 -15.01 5.35 -2.49
N MET A 33 -15.24 4.94 -1.24
CA MET A 33 -14.16 4.82 -0.25
C MET A 33 -13.21 3.68 -0.61
N PHE A 34 -13.74 2.56 -1.09
CA PHE A 34 -12.95 1.44 -1.60
C PHE A 34 -12.15 1.83 -2.85
N ILE A 35 -12.75 2.57 -3.79
CA ILE A 35 -12.05 3.09 -4.97
C ILE A 35 -10.90 4.03 -4.56
N LEU A 36 -11.17 4.97 -3.65
CA LEU A 36 -10.16 5.90 -3.15
C LEU A 36 -9.01 5.18 -2.43
N ASN A 37 -9.31 4.12 -1.68
CA ASN A 37 -8.27 3.29 -1.08
C ASN A 37 -7.37 2.67 -2.14
N GLY A 38 -7.96 2.00 -3.14
CA GLY A 38 -7.22 1.37 -4.24
C GLY A 38 -6.34 2.36 -5.00
N LEU A 39 -6.89 3.53 -5.36
CA LEU A 39 -6.15 4.61 -6.02
C LEU A 39 -5.05 5.20 -5.12
N GLY A 40 -5.29 5.31 -3.82
CA GLY A 40 -4.29 5.75 -2.84
C GLY A 40 -3.07 4.83 -2.82
N TYR A 41 -3.29 3.51 -2.77
CA TYR A 41 -2.22 2.51 -2.87
C TYR A 41 -1.41 2.63 -4.16
N LEU A 42 -2.09 2.72 -5.31
CA LEU A 42 -1.42 2.83 -6.61
C LEU A 42 -0.63 4.15 -6.73
N SER A 43 -1.19 5.25 -6.23
CA SER A 43 -0.55 6.57 -6.26
C SER A 43 0.71 6.61 -5.40
N LEU A 44 0.67 6.04 -4.19
CA LEU A 44 1.82 5.97 -3.28
C LEU A 44 2.90 5.02 -3.81
N LEU A 45 2.51 3.90 -4.44
CA LEU A 45 3.45 2.99 -5.10
C LEU A 45 4.17 3.69 -6.26
N ALA A 46 3.41 4.37 -7.11
CA ALA A 46 3.94 5.14 -8.23
C ALA A 46 4.90 6.22 -7.71
N ALA A 47 4.52 6.97 -6.68
CA ALA A 47 5.35 8.00 -6.07
C ALA A 47 6.65 7.45 -5.46
N LEU A 48 6.62 6.23 -4.90
CA LEU A 48 7.77 5.61 -4.26
C LEU A 48 8.76 5.01 -5.28
N PHE A 49 8.28 4.34 -6.33
CA PHE A 49 9.14 3.59 -7.25
C PHE A 49 9.34 4.23 -8.61
N LEU A 50 8.33 4.89 -9.17
CA LEU A 50 8.53 5.57 -10.45
C LEU A 50 9.48 6.75 -10.22
N ARG A 51 10.52 6.83 -11.05
CA ARG A 51 11.35 8.03 -11.16
C ARG A 51 10.53 9.08 -11.89
N VAL A 52 9.54 9.63 -11.20
CA VAL A 52 8.81 10.78 -11.69
C VAL A 52 9.83 11.91 -11.85
N PRO A 53 9.92 12.59 -13.01
CA PRO A 53 10.87 13.68 -13.27
C PRO A 53 10.45 14.96 -12.53
N ILE A 54 10.01 14.81 -11.28
CA ILE A 54 9.70 15.89 -10.35
C ILE A 54 10.83 15.86 -9.31
N PRO A 55 11.82 16.76 -9.41
CA PRO A 55 13.00 16.79 -8.53
C PRO A 55 12.64 16.79 -7.04
N MET A 56 11.51 17.40 -6.68
CA MET A 56 11.00 17.47 -5.30
C MET A 56 10.60 16.11 -4.71
N LEU A 57 10.08 15.17 -5.50
CA LEU A 57 9.66 13.85 -5.02
C LEU A 57 10.85 12.92 -4.82
N ALA A 58 11.89 13.04 -5.66
CA ALA A 58 13.13 12.27 -5.53
C ALA A 58 13.82 12.51 -4.19
N GLN A 59 13.80 13.76 -3.70
CA GLN A 59 14.36 14.14 -2.39
C GLN A 59 13.45 13.77 -1.20
N LYS A 60 12.16 13.51 -1.45
CA LYS A 60 11.14 13.26 -0.41
C LYS A 60 10.72 11.78 -0.30
N ARG A 61 11.49 10.84 -0.85
CA ARG A 61 11.19 9.40 -0.79
C ARG A 61 10.95 8.87 0.63
N ALA A 62 11.67 9.39 1.61
CA ALA A 62 11.43 9.06 3.02
C ALA A 62 10.03 9.50 3.48
N LEU A 63 9.63 10.73 3.15
CA LEU A 63 8.30 11.25 3.47
C LEU A 63 7.19 10.45 2.78
N ILE A 64 7.35 10.11 1.49
CA ILE A 64 6.39 9.29 0.74
C ILE A 64 6.23 7.92 1.40
N ARG A 65 7.33 7.30 1.82
CA ARG A 65 7.30 6.00 2.50
C ARG A 65 6.55 6.08 3.84
N TRP A 66 6.80 7.12 4.64
CA TRP A 66 6.07 7.34 5.88
C TRP A 66 4.59 7.64 5.64
N ALA A 67 4.27 8.42 4.62
CA ALA A 67 2.89 8.64 4.19
C ALA A 67 2.23 7.33 3.77
N PHE A 68 2.97 6.43 3.11
CA PHE A 68 2.47 5.13 2.70
C PHE A 68 2.19 4.22 3.92
N ILE A 69 3.09 4.19 4.89
CA ILE A 69 2.86 3.49 6.17
C ILE A 69 1.62 4.06 6.88
N ALA A 70 1.53 5.38 7.01
CA ALA A 70 0.42 6.05 7.69
C ALA A 70 -0.92 5.79 6.99
N PHE A 71 -0.96 5.88 5.66
CA PHE A 71 -2.13 5.57 4.84
C PHE A 71 -2.59 4.13 5.04
N THR A 72 -1.66 3.17 4.99
CA THR A 72 -1.96 1.75 5.23
C THR A 72 -2.46 1.50 6.65
N ALA A 73 -1.92 2.21 7.65
CA ALA A 73 -2.44 2.13 9.01
C ALA A 73 -3.87 2.67 9.10
N ILE A 74 -4.19 3.76 8.40
CA ILE A 74 -5.54 4.33 8.35
C ILE A 74 -6.54 3.35 7.72
N THR A 75 -6.18 2.63 6.65
CA THR A 75 -7.08 1.63 6.04
C THR A 75 -7.33 0.43 6.96
N ILE A 76 -6.35 0.05 7.78
CA ILE A 76 -6.53 -0.95 8.85
C ILE A 76 -7.49 -0.43 9.91
N LEU A 77 -7.23 0.76 10.46
CA LEU A 77 -8.06 1.38 11.50
C LEU A 77 -9.49 1.62 11.03
N GLY A 78 -9.67 2.07 9.79
CA GLY A 78 -10.99 2.26 9.17
C GLY A 78 -11.77 0.94 9.10
N TRP A 79 -11.13 -0.15 8.66
CA TRP A 79 -11.78 -1.46 8.67
C TRP A 79 -12.08 -1.97 10.08
N LEU A 80 -11.20 -1.73 11.06
CA LEU A 80 -11.48 -2.07 12.46
C LEU A 80 -12.70 -1.31 12.99
N ALA A 81 -12.85 -0.03 12.65
CA ALA A 81 -13.95 0.80 13.11
C ALA A 81 -15.31 0.44 12.46
N ILE A 82 -15.33 0.27 11.13
CA ILE A 82 -16.61 0.18 10.37
C ILE A 82 -16.68 -0.99 9.37
N GLY A 83 -15.64 -1.81 9.25
CA GLY A 83 -15.61 -2.94 8.32
C GLY A 83 -16.41 -4.15 8.80
N ASP A 84 -16.97 -4.90 7.85
CA ASP A 84 -17.64 -6.18 8.11
C ASP A 84 -16.63 -7.23 8.60
N LYS A 85 -17.00 -7.90 9.71
CA LYS A 85 -16.22 -8.91 10.42
C LYS A 85 -16.97 -10.24 10.54
N THR A 86 -18.18 -10.32 9.99
CA THR A 86 -19.04 -11.52 10.06
C THR A 86 -18.53 -12.58 9.10
N LEU A 87 -18.31 -13.80 9.58
CA LEU A 87 -17.87 -14.91 8.72
C LEU A 87 -19.07 -15.55 8.01
N PRO A 88 -18.95 -15.95 6.73
CA PRO A 88 -17.72 -15.97 5.93
C PRO A 88 -17.40 -14.66 5.18
N ASN A 89 -18.34 -13.71 5.10
CA ASN A 89 -18.24 -12.53 4.23
C ASN A 89 -17.05 -11.62 4.54
N GLY A 90 -16.74 -11.43 5.83
CA GLY A 90 -15.62 -10.62 6.32
C GLY A 90 -14.25 -11.28 6.15
N MET A 91 -14.15 -12.53 5.69
CA MET A 91 -12.88 -13.27 5.58
C MET A 91 -11.87 -12.55 4.67
N VAL A 92 -12.34 -11.96 3.56
CA VAL A 92 -11.47 -11.18 2.67
C VAL A 92 -10.86 -10.00 3.41
N GLY A 93 -11.64 -9.31 4.25
CA GLY A 93 -11.16 -8.21 5.08
C GLY A 93 -9.97 -8.59 5.96
N TYR A 94 -10.05 -9.71 6.68
CA TYR A 94 -8.95 -10.22 7.50
C TYR A 94 -7.69 -10.51 6.68
N ILE A 95 -7.85 -11.15 5.52
CA ILE A 95 -6.72 -11.46 4.60
C ILE A 95 -6.08 -10.16 4.13
N THR A 96 -6.88 -9.17 3.71
CA THR A 96 -6.36 -7.86 3.28
C THR A 96 -5.60 -7.16 4.39
N LYS A 97 -6.11 -7.17 5.63
CA LYS A 97 -5.39 -6.57 6.77
C LYS A 97 -4.05 -7.27 7.05
N ALA A 98 -3.98 -8.60 6.90
CA ALA A 98 -2.71 -9.32 7.05
C ALA A 98 -1.68 -8.88 5.97
N ILE A 99 -2.11 -8.74 4.72
CA ILE A 99 -1.28 -8.21 3.62
C ILE A 99 -0.80 -6.79 3.94
N GLU A 100 -1.69 -5.93 4.40
CA GLU A 100 -1.39 -4.53 4.78
C GLU A 100 -0.38 -4.44 5.94
N ILE A 101 -0.49 -5.31 6.95
CA ILE A 101 0.48 -5.39 8.06
C ILE A 101 1.86 -5.79 7.55
N ILE A 102 1.94 -6.81 6.68
CA ILE A 102 3.21 -7.23 6.08
C ILE A 102 3.78 -6.09 5.24
N LEU A 103 2.95 -5.38 4.46
CA LEU A 103 3.37 -4.22 3.68
C LEU A 103 3.98 -3.12 4.57
N ILE A 104 3.34 -2.78 5.70
CA ILE A 104 3.89 -1.83 6.68
C ILE A 104 5.27 -2.30 7.16
N ALA A 105 5.41 -3.58 7.53
CA ALA A 105 6.66 -4.14 7.99
C ALA A 105 7.77 -4.04 6.92
N LEU A 106 7.47 -4.38 5.66
CA LEU A 106 8.42 -4.27 4.55
C LEU A 106 8.85 -2.82 4.31
N LEU A 107 7.90 -1.87 4.29
CA LEU A 107 8.20 -0.44 4.15
C LEU A 107 9.09 0.04 5.31
N PHE A 108 8.80 -0.38 6.54
CA PHE A 108 9.61 0.00 7.71
C PHE A 108 11.04 -0.56 7.64
N ILE A 109 11.19 -1.84 7.25
CA ILE A 109 12.52 -2.46 7.06
C ILE A 109 13.30 -1.76 5.95
N GLU A 110 12.65 -1.44 4.83
CA GLU A 110 13.27 -0.70 3.73
C GLU A 110 13.77 0.68 4.19
N ALA A 111 13.03 1.36 5.08
CA ALA A 111 13.40 2.66 5.63
C ALA A 111 14.66 2.60 6.51
N ARG A 112 14.95 1.45 7.14
CA ARG A 112 16.14 1.27 8.01
C ARG A 112 17.40 0.86 7.25
N LYS A 113 17.26 0.45 5.98
CA LYS A 113 18.38 0.03 5.12
C LYS A 113 18.98 1.16 4.27
N LYS A 114 18.33 2.32 4.23
CA LYS A 114 18.75 3.52 3.49
C LYS A 114 19.10 4.62 4.47
#